data_AF-A0A5C1B2B9-F1
#
_entry.id   AF-A0A5C1B2B9-F1
#
_cell.length_a   1.000
_cell.length_b   1.000
_cell.length_c   1.000
_cell.angle_alpha   90.00
_cell.angle_beta   90.00
_cell.angle_gamma   90.00
#
_symmetry.space_group_name_H-M   'P 1'
#
loop_
_entity.id
_entity.type
_entity.pdbx_description
1 polymer ?
#
loop_
_entity_poly.entity_id
_entity_poly.type
_entity_poly.pdbx_seq_one_letter_code
_entity_poly.pdbx_strand_id
1 'polypeptide(L)' 'MDITIEVEATLADRLTRLATDMHRSPAWVIARAIEDYVQLNASDVARIREGIAEADRGEFATDEEIEAIFRKLHDRDQQS' A
#
# COMPACT_ATOMS: atom_id res chain seq x y z
N MET A 1 -10.20 -20.51 7.37
CA MET A 1 -11.04 -19.96 6.29
C MET A 1 -10.35 -20.36 5.01
N ASP A 2 -11.06 -21.04 4.12
CA ASP A 2 -10.48 -21.49 2.86
C ASP A 2 -10.87 -20.51 1.76
N ILE A 3 -9.90 -20.16 0.91
CA ILE A 3 -10.10 -19.24 -0.21
C ILE A 3 -9.72 -19.99 -1.48
N THR A 4 -10.61 -19.96 -2.47
CA THR A 4 -10.30 -20.41 -3.82
C THR A 4 -10.05 -19.18 -4.68
N ILE A 5 -8.92 -19.18 -5.39
CA ILE A 5 -8.52 -18.09 -6.29
C ILE A 5 -8.31 -18.64 -7.70
N GLU A 6 -8.75 -17.90 -8.69
CA GLU A 6 -8.46 -18.18 -10.10
C GLU A 6 -7.22 -17.38 -10.51
N VAL A 7 -6.26 -18.06 -11.13
CA VAL A 7 -5.00 -17.47 -11.60
C VAL A 7 -4.62 -18.09 -12.94
N GLU A 8 -3.90 -17.33 -13.75
CA GLU A 8 -3.31 -17.83 -14.99
C GLU A 8 -2.41 -19.04 -14.73
N ALA A 9 -2.47 -20.05 -15.60
CA ALA A 9 -1.70 -21.30 -15.44
C ALA A 9 -0.19 -21.04 -15.31
N THR A 10 0.32 -20.07 -16.08
CA THR A 10 1.74 -19.68 -16.04
C THR A 10 2.16 -19.11 -14.69
N LEU A 11 1.26 -18.41 -13.99
CA LEU A 11 1.51 -17.89 -12.64
C LEU A 11 1.49 -19.02 -11.61
N ALA A 12 0.54 -19.96 -11.73
CA ALA A 12 0.45 -21.12 -10.85
C ALA A 12 1.73 -21.98 -10.89
N ASP A 13 2.28 -22.19 -12.09
CA ASP A 13 3.54 -22.92 -12.26
C ASP A 13 4.72 -22.20 -11.59
N ARG A 14 4.81 -20.87 -11.75
CA ARG A 14 5.86 -20.06 -11.11
C ARG A 14 5.76 -20.10 -9.59
N LEU A 15 4.55 -20.00 -9.03
CA LEU A 15 4.31 -20.09 -7.59
C LEU A 15 4.70 -21.47 -7.05
N THR A 16 4.39 -22.54 -7.77
CA THR A 16 4.71 -23.92 -7.35
C THR A 16 6.22 -24.16 -7.36
N ARG A 17 6.94 -23.67 -8.37
CA ARG A 17 8.40 -23.74 -8.42
C ARG A 17 9.04 -22.96 -7.28
N LEU A 18 8.60 -21.72 -7.07
CA LEU A 18 9.07 -20.87 -5.97
C LEU A 18 8.86 -21.54 -4.62
N ALA A 19 7.69 -22.16 -4.39
CA ALA A 19 7.41 -22.90 -3.17
C ALA A 19 8.37 -24.06 -2.95
N THR A 20 8.68 -24.81 -4.01
CA THR A 20 9.65 -25.91 -3.98
C THR A 20 11.03 -25.42 -3.56
N ASP A 21 11.53 -24.35 -4.18
CA ASP A 21 12.85 -23.77 -3.88
C ASP A 21 12.94 -23.24 -2.44
N MET A 22 11.82 -22.75 -1.90
CA MET A 22 11.71 -22.28 -0.52
C MET A 22 11.46 -23.40 0.50
N HIS A 23 11.31 -24.66 0.05
CA HIS A 23 10.86 -25.79 0.87
C HIS A 23 9.55 -25.51 1.62
N ARG A 24 8.59 -24.88 0.93
CA ARG A 24 7.26 -24.52 1.44
C ARG A 24 6.16 -25.10 0.57
N SER A 25 4.92 -25.07 1.07
CA SER A 25 3.75 -25.41 0.28
C SER A 25 3.36 -24.23 -0.64
N PRO A 26 2.75 -24.50 -1.82
CA PRO A 26 2.22 -23.43 -2.67
C PRO A 26 1.24 -22.51 -1.95
N ALA A 27 0.38 -23.09 -1.10
CA ALA A 27 -0.56 -22.33 -0.28
C ALA A 27 0.13 -21.32 0.66
N TRP A 28 1.29 -21.70 1.22
CA TRP A 28 2.07 -20.79 2.07
C TRP A 28 2.59 -19.59 1.27
N VAL A 29 3.11 -19.82 0.06
CA VAL A 29 3.62 -18.74 -0.81
C VAL A 29 2.48 -17.81 -1.24
N ILE A 30 1.31 -18.35 -1.58
CA ILE A 30 0.13 -17.57 -1.92
C ILE A 30 -0.33 -16.71 -0.73
N ALA A 31 -0.44 -17.30 0.46
CA ALA A 31 -0.83 -16.58 1.66
C ALA A 31 0.16 -15.44 1.97
N ARG A 32 1.46 -15.70 1.83
CA ARG A 32 2.50 -14.69 2.03
C ARG A 32 2.40 -13.54 1.02
N ALA A 33 2.21 -13.85 -0.26
CA ALA A 33 2.04 -12.84 -1.30
C ALA A 33 0.82 -11.95 -1.06
N ILE A 34 -0.29 -12.52 -0.58
CA ILE A 34 -1.50 -11.76 -0.22
C ILE A 34 -1.24 -10.88 1.00
N GLU A 35 -0.56 -11.40 2.03
CA GLU A 35 -0.16 -10.63 3.22
C GLU A 35 0.70 -9.42 2.82
N ASP A 36 1.74 -9.65 2.03
CA ASP A 36 2.65 -8.60 1.56
C ASP A 36 1.88 -7.57 0.70
N TYR A 37 0.97 -8.01 -0.18
CA TYR A 37 0.13 -7.10 -0.96
C TYR A 37 -0.78 -6.25 -0.07
N VAL A 38 -1.48 -6.86 0.89
CA VAL A 38 -2.35 -6.12 1.81
C VAL A 38 -1.53 -5.15 2.64
N GLN A 39 -0.38 -5.56 3.18
CA GLN A 39 0.46 -4.68 3.98
C GLN A 39 0.97 -3.48 3.17
N LEU A 40 1.37 -3.69 1.92
CA LEU A 40 1.81 -2.61 1.04
C LEU A 40 0.69 -1.62 0.70
N ASN A 41 -0.55 -2.09 0.53
CA ASN A 41 -1.65 -1.27 0.03
C ASN A 41 -2.60 -0.75 1.13
N ALA A 42 -2.60 -1.35 2.32
CA ALA A 42 -3.53 -1.01 3.40
C ALA A 42 -3.33 0.43 3.90
N SER A 43 -2.08 0.90 3.95
CA SER A 43 -1.75 2.27 4.35
C SER A 43 -2.36 3.31 3.41
N ASP A 44 -2.41 3.04 2.11
CA ASP A 44 -2.97 3.97 1.12
C ASP A 44 -4.49 4.07 1.26
N VAL A 45 -5.16 2.92 1.42
CA VAL A 45 -6.61 2.89 1.64
C VAL A 45 -6.99 3.55 2.96
N ALA A 46 -6.21 3.33 4.02
CA ALA A 46 -6.41 3.96 5.32
C ALA A 46 -6.24 5.49 5.24
N ARG A 47 -5.16 5.96 4.62
CA ARG A 47 -4.88 7.40 4.42
C ARG A 47 -5.95 8.10 3.59
N ILE A 48 -6.44 7.48 2.52
CA ILE A 48 -7.52 8.06 1.71
C ILE A 48 -8.79 8.20 2.56
N ARG A 49 -9.14 7.17 3.34
CA ARG A 49 -10.32 7.21 4.23
C ARG A 49 -10.17 8.24 5.34
N GLU A 50 -8.98 8.38 5.91
CA GLU A 50 -8.68 9.37 6.94
C GLU A 50 -8.79 10.79 6.39
N GLY A 51 -8.19 11.08 5.23
CA GLY A 51 -8.31 12.38 4.58
C GLY A 51 -9.75 12.74 4.17
N ILE A 52 -10.56 11.76 3.75
CA ILE A 52 -12.00 11.97 3.53
C ILE A 52 -12.70 12.30 4.85
N ALA A 53 -12.39 11.58 5.94
CA ALA A 53 -13.02 11.81 7.24
C ALA A 53 -12.58 13.15 7.87
N GLU A 54 -11.34 13.60 7.68
CA GLU A 54 -10.84 14.92 8.08
C GLU A 54 -11.57 16.03 7.30
N ALA A 55 -11.68 15.87 5.98
CA ALA A 55 -12.45 16.78 5.12
C ALA A 55 -13.92 16.88 5.54
N ASP A 56 -14.57 15.75 5.85
CA ASP A 56 -15.96 15.70 6.34
C ASP A 56 -16.11 16.39 7.72
N ARG A 57 -15.07 16.39 8.55
CA ARG A 57 -15.02 17.13 9.83
C ARG A 57 -14.66 18.61 9.65
N GLY A 58 -14.36 19.06 8.44
CA GLY A 58 -13.90 20.42 8.16
C GLY A 58 -12.47 20.69 8.62
N GLU A 59 -11.68 19.65 8.91
CA GLU A 59 -10.28 19.72 9.33
C GLU A 59 -9.37 19.89 8.10
N PHE A 60 -9.64 20.93 7.32
CA PHE A 60 -8.71 21.36 6.28
C PHE A 60 -7.62 22.22 6.89
N ALA A 61 -6.41 22.14 6.33
CA ALA A 61 -5.35 23.07 6.67
C ALA A 61 -5.84 24.50 6.44
N THR A 62 -5.58 25.39 7.39
CA THR A 62 -5.92 26.81 7.24
C THR A 62 -5.03 27.45 6.17
N ASP A 63 -5.47 28.61 5.65
CA ASP A 63 -4.68 29.35 4.67
C ASP A 63 -3.26 29.68 5.20
N GLU A 64 -3.14 29.94 6.50
CA GLU A 64 -1.83 30.21 7.15
C GLU A 64 -0.94 28.96 7.21
N GLU A 65 -1.52 27.77 7.44
CA GLU A 65 -0.80 26.50 7.43
C GLU A 65 -0.31 26.16 6.01
N ILE A 66 -1.16 26.39 5.01
CA ILE A 66 -0.81 26.24 3.59
C ILE A 66 0.33 27.20 3.21
N GLU A 67 0.26 28.46 3.62
CA GLU A 67 1.30 29.46 3.32
C GLU A 67 2.65 29.11 3.99
N ALA A 68 2.61 28.56 5.20
CA ALA A 68 3.81 28.07 5.89
C ALA A 68 4.46 26.87 5.15
N ILE A 69 3.66 25.96 4.60
CA ILE A 69 4.15 24.84 3.77
C ILE A 69 4.80 25.37 2.48
N PHE A 70 4.16 26.31 1.79
CA PHE A 70 4.71 26.91 0.56
C PHE A 70 6.06 27.60 0.79
N ARG A 71 6.20 28.37 1.87
CA ARG A 71 7.48 28.98 2.25
C ARG A 71 8.57 27.92 2.47
N LYS A 72 8.24 26.86 3.22
CA LYS A 72 9.18 25.77 3.51
C LYS A 72 9.64 25.00 2.25
N LEU A 73 8.76 24.82 1.27
CA LEU A 73 9.11 24.19 -0.01
C LEU A 73 10.00 25.11 -0.85
N HIS A 74 9.65 26.40 -0.92
CA HIS A 74 10.44 27.41 -1.63
C HIS A 74 11.88 27.53 -1.09
N ASP A 75 12.05 27.47 0.22
CA ASP A 75 13.38 27.52 0.87
C ASP A 75 14.21 26.25 0.62
N ARG A 76 13.56 25.09 0.44
CA ARG A 76 14.23 23.81 0.13
C ARG A 76 14.72 23.75 -1.32
N ASP A 77 13.95 24.32 -2.25
CA ASP A 77 14.33 24.38 -3.66
C ASP A 77 15.45 25.40 -3.92
N GLN A 78 15.67 26.37 -3.04
CA GLN A 78 16.80 27.32 -3.10
C GLN A 78 18.10 26.80 -2.48
N GLN A 79 18.06 25.68 -1.75
CA GLN A 79 19.23 25.06 -1.11
C GLN A 79 19.80 23.85 -1.86
N SER A 80 19.24 23.50 -3.02
CA SER A 80 19.65 22.38 -3.87
C SER A 80 20.29 22.83 -5.18
#